data_AF-H0XLB3-F1
#
_entry.id   AF-H0XLB3-F1
#
_cell.length_a   1.000
_cell.length_b   1.000
_cell.length_c   1.000
_cell.angle_alpha   90.00
_cell.angle_beta   90.00
_cell.angle_gamma   90.00
#
_symmetry.space_group_name_H-M   'P 1'
#
loop_
_entity.id
_entity.type
_entity.pdbx_description
1 polymer ?
#
loop_
_entity_poly.entity_id
_entity_poly.type
_entity_poly.pdbx_seq_one_letter_code
_entity_poly.pdbx_strand_id
1 'polypeptide(L)'
;MDSRVPSALELPQPLEPHPRDSWRGLGEEEQHLLSSTAAVQTLANVIRPCYGPHGRQKLLVTAKGETVCTGHAAAILRALELEHPAAWFLREAAQTQAENTGDGTSFVVLLTEALLEQAEHLLKAGLPRSQLREAFAAATAEALSALPSLAIRSLGPLEDPSWALYSMMNTHALSHADYLTKLVANACWASRELDGSFRAERVGVCALQGGSPEESCLLPGLAMAGKLCGQITTVLNGATVALFACPFGPASPNAPATARLSSPADLAKFRKGNEQLIEKQVSQLAAMGINVAVVWGDIDEKTLTLADKYRMVVIQARSRAQLIYLSEVFGTPLLTGLLPPQKPGRCQSVYRQELGEDGAIVFEWECTGTPALTVVLRGATIQGLRGAEQAVYHGIDAYFQLCQDPRLIPGAGATEMALAKMLSDKGSKLEGPNGLAFLAFARALRSLPKTLAENAGLVVSDVMAKMSGVHQTGNFLIGVGAEGIINVGHEGVWDTLMAKAQAFRAATEVVLELVTVDEIVMAKKSG
;
A
#
# COMPACT_ATOMS: atom_id res chain seq x y z
N MET A 1 62.12 1.80 9.82
CA MET A 1 60.95 2.65 10.07
C MET A 1 60.02 2.45 8.90
N ASP A 2 59.16 1.43 9.01
CA ASP A 2 58.22 1.04 7.95
C ASP A 2 56.80 1.14 8.49
N SER A 3 55.96 1.77 7.68
CA SER A 3 54.52 1.94 7.80
C SER A 3 53.76 0.63 7.60
N ARG A 4 52.79 0.30 8.47
CA ARG A 4 51.63 -0.52 8.11
C ARG A 4 50.39 -0.13 8.92
N VAL A 5 49.33 0.20 8.19
CA VAL A 5 47.93 0.31 8.64
C VAL A 5 47.41 -1.11 8.93
N PRO A 6 46.61 -1.36 9.99
CA PRO A 6 45.83 -2.59 10.07
C PRO A 6 44.45 -2.38 9.45
N SER A 7 44.15 -3.21 8.46
CA SER A 7 42.83 -3.43 7.87
C SER A 7 42.21 -4.67 8.51
N ALA A 8 40.87 -4.72 8.47
CA ALA A 8 39.97 -5.88 8.57
C ALA A 8 39.12 -5.97 9.85
N LEU A 9 37.81 -6.02 9.60
CA LEU A 9 36.75 -6.47 10.50
C LEU A 9 37.07 -7.89 11.00
N GLU A 10 37.36 -8.04 12.29
CA GLU A 10 37.38 -9.34 12.95
C GLU A 10 35.94 -9.75 13.30
N LEU A 11 35.49 -10.88 12.73
CA LEU A 11 34.28 -11.59 13.18
C LEU A 11 34.54 -12.15 14.59
N PRO A 12 33.56 -12.12 15.52
CA PRO A 12 33.75 -12.72 16.83
C PRO A 12 33.89 -14.25 16.73
N GLN A 13 34.88 -14.80 17.43
CA GLN A 13 35.12 -16.25 17.50
C GLN A 13 34.01 -16.97 18.28
N PRO A 14 33.64 -18.20 17.89
CA PRO A 14 32.67 -19.00 18.63
C PRO A 14 33.28 -19.55 19.92
N LEU A 15 32.56 -19.41 21.04
CA LEU A 15 32.89 -20.03 22.33
C LEU A 15 32.80 -21.56 22.21
N GLU A 16 33.82 -22.27 22.72
CA GLU A 16 33.86 -23.74 22.73
C GLU A 16 32.73 -24.36 23.59
N PRO A 17 32.23 -25.56 23.23
CA PRO A 17 31.09 -26.16 23.90
C PRO A 17 31.48 -26.81 25.24
N HIS A 18 30.78 -26.44 26.32
CA HIS A 18 30.81 -27.18 27.58
C HIS A 18 30.02 -28.50 27.45
N PRO A 19 30.52 -29.64 27.98
CA PRO A 19 29.91 -30.94 27.75
C PRO A 19 28.87 -31.27 28.82
N ARG A 20 27.66 -30.70 28.76
CA ARG A 20 26.48 -31.14 29.57
C ARG A 20 25.11 -30.83 28.96
N ASP A 21 24.95 -30.73 27.65
CA ASP A 21 23.62 -30.53 27.04
C ASP A 21 23.34 -31.58 25.97
N SER A 22 22.59 -32.63 26.32
CA SER A 22 21.99 -33.50 25.31
C SER A 22 20.52 -33.83 25.58
N TRP A 23 19.86 -33.12 26.51
CA TRP A 23 18.46 -33.40 26.86
C TRP A 23 17.61 -32.16 27.21
N ARG A 24 18.10 -30.92 26.98
CA ARG A 24 17.34 -29.68 27.25
C ARG A 24 16.66 -29.03 26.03
N GLY A 25 16.96 -29.45 24.79
CA GLY A 25 16.51 -28.75 23.57
C GLY A 25 15.00 -28.78 23.33
N LEU A 26 14.35 -29.95 23.41
CA LEU A 26 12.97 -30.11 22.92
C LEU A 26 11.91 -29.21 23.61
N GLY A 27 12.09 -28.86 24.89
CA GLY A 27 11.11 -28.08 25.65
C GLY A 27 11.21 -26.56 25.42
N GLU A 28 12.41 -26.03 25.26
CA GLU A 28 12.65 -24.61 24.98
C GLU A 28 12.27 -24.29 23.52
N GLU A 29 12.63 -25.18 22.60
CA GLU A 29 12.25 -25.13 21.18
C GLU A 29 10.73 -25.08 20.95
N GLU A 30 9.96 -25.88 21.72
CA GLU A 30 8.50 -25.89 21.64
C GLU A 30 7.91 -24.57 22.19
N GLN A 31 8.51 -24.00 23.25
CA GLN A 31 8.08 -22.76 23.88
C GLN A 31 8.25 -21.52 22.97
N HIS A 32 9.29 -21.49 22.13
CA HIS A 32 9.56 -20.37 21.21
C HIS A 32 8.62 -20.34 19.98
N LEU A 33 8.28 -21.51 19.43
CA LEU A 33 7.29 -21.59 18.35
C LEU A 33 5.88 -21.26 18.87
N LEU A 34 5.53 -21.72 20.06
CA LEU A 34 4.29 -21.34 20.75
C LEU A 34 4.20 -19.82 20.96
N SER A 35 5.30 -19.18 21.35
CA SER A 35 5.37 -17.71 21.47
C SER A 35 5.18 -17.02 20.13
N SER A 36 5.80 -17.54 19.07
CA SER A 36 5.70 -16.98 17.71
C SER A 36 4.29 -17.10 17.13
N THR A 37 3.67 -18.28 17.27
CA THR A 37 2.28 -18.49 16.85
C THR A 37 1.33 -17.59 17.65
N ALA A 38 1.50 -17.46 18.96
CA ALA A 38 0.67 -16.59 19.79
C ALA A 38 0.76 -15.10 19.38
N ALA A 39 1.97 -14.63 19.03
CA ALA A 39 2.16 -13.26 18.54
C ALA A 39 1.47 -13.03 17.19
N VAL A 40 1.59 -13.98 16.26
CA VAL A 40 0.91 -13.92 14.96
C VAL A 40 -0.61 -14.01 15.12
N GLN A 41 -1.11 -14.90 15.99
CA GLN A 41 -2.53 -15.00 16.34
C GLN A 41 -3.07 -13.69 16.90
N THR A 42 -2.30 -13.01 17.77
CA THR A 42 -2.69 -11.71 18.30
C THR A 42 -2.84 -10.68 17.18
N LEU A 43 -1.88 -10.63 16.25
CA LEU A 43 -1.95 -9.74 15.09
C LEU A 43 -3.14 -10.07 14.17
N ALA A 44 -3.37 -11.36 13.89
CA ALA A 44 -4.49 -11.84 13.09
C ALA A 44 -5.83 -11.53 13.75
N ASN A 45 -5.96 -11.67 15.08
CA ASN A 45 -7.16 -11.28 15.82
C ASN A 45 -7.49 -9.80 15.69
N VAL A 46 -6.46 -8.96 15.58
CA VAL A 46 -6.65 -7.53 15.25
C VAL A 46 -7.18 -7.42 13.83
N ILE A 47 -6.60 -8.07 12.82
CA ILE A 47 -7.00 -7.88 11.42
C ILE A 47 -8.32 -8.59 11.03
N ARG A 48 -8.63 -9.75 11.61
CA ARG A 48 -9.74 -10.64 11.22
C ARG A 48 -11.10 -9.95 11.13
N PRO A 49 -11.51 -9.09 12.08
CA PRO A 49 -12.79 -8.39 12.00
C PRO A 49 -12.89 -7.41 10.81
N CYS A 50 -11.78 -7.05 10.17
CA CYS A 50 -11.74 -6.11 9.04
C CYS A 50 -11.81 -6.81 7.67
N TYR A 51 -11.84 -8.15 7.63
CA TYR A 51 -11.71 -8.91 6.38
C TYR A 51 -13.03 -8.98 5.59
N GLY A 52 -12.98 -8.60 4.32
CA GLY A 52 -14.12 -8.64 3.38
C GLY A 52 -15.03 -7.40 3.44
N PRO A 53 -16.07 -7.35 2.57
CA PRO A 53 -17.00 -6.21 2.40
C PRO A 53 -17.74 -5.82 3.67
N HIS A 54 -18.02 -6.79 4.55
CA HIS A 54 -18.66 -6.56 5.85
C HIS A 54 -17.64 -6.41 6.99
N GLY A 55 -16.38 -6.18 6.65
CA GLY A 55 -15.30 -5.90 7.59
C GLY A 55 -15.54 -4.62 8.37
N ARG A 56 -15.29 -4.68 9.68
CA ARG A 56 -15.41 -3.55 10.60
C ARG A 56 -14.18 -2.64 10.50
N GLN A 57 -14.40 -1.35 10.62
CA GLN A 57 -13.31 -0.37 10.69
C GLN A 57 -12.73 -0.29 12.11
N LYS A 58 -11.47 0.11 12.21
CA LYS A 58 -10.78 0.40 13.47
C LYS A 58 -10.52 1.87 13.63
N LEU A 59 -10.67 2.36 14.87
CA LEU A 59 -10.23 3.67 15.28
C LEU A 59 -8.80 3.57 15.82
N LEU A 60 -7.83 4.07 15.06
CA LEU A 60 -6.42 4.11 15.41
C LEU A 60 -6.10 5.49 15.99
N VAL A 61 -5.37 5.51 17.10
CA VAL A 61 -4.79 6.74 17.66
C VAL A 61 -3.29 6.67 17.41
N THR A 62 -2.78 7.55 16.56
CA THR A 62 -1.35 7.58 16.25
C THR A 62 -0.55 8.15 17.43
N ALA A 63 0.76 7.91 17.48
CA ALA A 63 1.64 8.50 18.50
C ALA A 63 1.61 10.04 18.53
N LYS A 64 1.16 10.69 17.46
CA LYS A 64 0.97 12.15 17.36
C LYS A 64 -0.39 12.63 17.91
N GLY A 65 -1.25 11.72 18.39
CA GLY A 65 -2.59 12.01 18.87
C GLY A 65 -3.65 12.13 17.77
N GLU A 66 -3.29 11.93 16.50
CA GLU A 66 -4.26 11.94 15.40
C GLU A 66 -5.11 10.67 15.41
N THR A 67 -6.43 10.83 15.26
CA THR A 67 -7.37 9.72 15.17
C THR A 67 -7.66 9.38 13.70
N VAL A 68 -7.51 8.10 13.34
CA VAL A 68 -7.72 7.60 11.98
C VAL A 68 -8.67 6.41 12.04
N CYS A 69 -9.79 6.48 11.32
CA CYS A 69 -10.70 5.35 11.15
C CYS A 69 -10.35 4.60 9.86
N THR A 70 -10.05 3.30 9.92
CA THR A 70 -9.72 2.50 8.73
C THR A 70 -10.01 1.01 8.93
N GLY A 71 -10.53 0.36 7.88
CA GLY A 71 -10.63 -1.11 7.78
C GLY A 71 -9.45 -1.77 7.07
N HIS A 72 -8.55 -0.98 6.48
CA HIS A 72 -7.48 -1.49 5.64
C HIS A 72 -6.33 -2.06 6.49
N ALA A 73 -6.01 -3.33 6.30
CA ALA A 73 -4.97 -4.01 7.07
C ALA A 73 -3.61 -3.32 6.95
N ALA A 74 -3.20 -2.87 5.76
CA ALA A 74 -1.91 -2.23 5.57
C ALA A 74 -1.76 -0.95 6.43
N ALA A 75 -2.83 -0.15 6.51
CA ALA A 75 -2.84 1.06 7.34
C ALA A 75 -2.81 0.73 8.84
N ILE A 76 -3.54 -0.30 9.28
CA ILE A 76 -3.54 -0.79 10.66
C ILE A 76 -2.14 -1.28 11.03
N LEU A 77 -1.55 -2.15 10.21
CA LEU A 77 -0.23 -2.74 10.42
C LEU A 77 0.89 -1.71 10.49
N ARG A 78 0.83 -0.62 9.71
CA ARG A 78 1.79 0.49 9.80
C ARG A 78 1.66 1.30 11.09
N ALA A 79 0.47 1.38 11.66
CA ALA A 79 0.22 2.15 12.88
C ALA A 79 0.56 1.37 14.16
N LEU A 80 0.63 0.04 14.10
CA LEU A 80 0.92 -0.81 15.25
C LEU A 80 2.42 -0.82 15.58
N GLU A 81 2.74 -0.59 16.84
CA GLU A 81 4.07 -0.83 17.41
C GLU A 81 4.15 -2.30 17.83
N LEU A 82 5.00 -3.08 17.16
CA LEU A 82 5.13 -4.52 17.38
C LEU A 82 6.43 -4.81 18.12
N GLU A 83 6.32 -5.54 19.23
CA GLU A 83 7.49 -5.97 20.02
C GLU A 83 8.04 -7.33 19.56
N HIS A 84 7.16 -8.25 19.16
CA HIS A 84 7.56 -9.62 18.84
C HIS A 84 8.11 -9.73 17.39
N PRO A 85 9.31 -10.31 17.18
CA PRO A 85 9.91 -10.43 15.85
C PRO A 85 9.06 -11.17 14.82
N ALA A 86 8.38 -12.25 15.20
CA ALA A 86 7.47 -12.96 14.30
C ALA A 86 6.31 -12.09 13.79
N ALA A 87 5.73 -11.25 14.65
CA ALA A 87 4.68 -10.31 14.26
C ALA A 87 5.23 -9.20 13.35
N TRP A 88 6.45 -8.72 13.65
CA TRP A 88 7.16 -7.77 12.78
C TRP A 88 7.43 -8.36 11.39
N PHE A 89 7.90 -9.60 11.32
CA PHE A 89 8.18 -10.26 10.05
C PHE A 89 6.92 -10.44 9.21
N LEU A 90 5.80 -10.87 9.82
CA LEU A 90 4.50 -10.93 9.15
C LEU A 90 4.03 -9.54 8.68
N ARG A 91 4.24 -8.49 9.49
CA ARG A 91 3.94 -7.11 9.11
C ARG A 91 4.70 -6.70 7.85
N GLU A 92 5.99 -6.99 7.75
CA GLU A 92 6.80 -6.65 6.58
C GLU A 92 6.35 -7.39 5.32
N ALA A 93 6.05 -8.68 5.42
CA ALA A 93 5.52 -9.46 4.29
C ALA A 93 4.17 -8.89 3.80
N ALA A 94 3.30 -8.52 4.74
CA ALA A 94 2.00 -7.93 4.44
C ALA A 94 2.13 -6.50 3.85
N GLN A 95 3.12 -5.71 4.27
CA GLN A 95 3.44 -4.41 3.68
C GLN A 95 4.00 -4.55 2.26
N THR A 96 4.95 -5.46 2.06
CA THR A 96 5.48 -5.81 0.73
C THR A 96 4.37 -6.24 -0.22
N GLN A 97 3.37 -7.01 0.26
CA GLN A 97 2.19 -7.36 -0.53
C GLN A 97 1.40 -6.12 -0.95
N ALA A 98 1.16 -5.19 -0.01
CA ALA A 98 0.43 -3.95 -0.29
C ALA A 98 1.17 -3.06 -1.30
N GLU A 99 2.50 -2.97 -1.21
CA GLU A 99 3.32 -2.15 -2.12
C GLU A 99 3.37 -2.71 -3.54
N ASN A 100 3.35 -4.03 -3.69
CA ASN A 100 3.45 -4.67 -5.02
C ASN A 100 2.11 -4.85 -5.72
N THR A 101 1.03 -5.01 -4.98
CA THR A 101 -0.28 -5.40 -5.54
C THR A 101 -1.45 -4.54 -5.07
N GLY A 102 -1.24 -3.62 -4.14
CA GLY A 102 -2.32 -2.79 -3.59
C GLY A 102 -3.36 -3.53 -2.74
N ASP A 103 -3.42 -4.88 -2.77
CA ASP A 103 -4.45 -5.66 -2.07
C ASP A 103 -3.91 -7.02 -1.55
N GLY A 104 -4.72 -7.77 -0.81
CA GLY A 104 -4.37 -9.09 -0.27
C GLY A 104 -3.60 -9.05 1.05
N THR A 105 -3.36 -7.88 1.63
CA THR A 105 -2.69 -7.73 2.93
C THR A 105 -3.38 -8.52 4.04
N SER A 106 -4.71 -8.41 4.14
CA SER A 106 -5.50 -9.16 5.13
C SER A 106 -5.43 -10.66 4.88
N PHE A 107 -5.43 -11.08 3.61
CA PHE A 107 -5.30 -12.48 3.22
C PHE A 107 -3.96 -13.06 3.69
N VAL A 108 -2.84 -12.33 3.49
CA VAL A 108 -1.52 -12.76 3.96
C VAL A 108 -1.52 -12.98 5.47
N VAL A 109 -2.00 -12.02 6.25
CA VAL A 109 -2.04 -12.12 7.71
C VAL A 109 -2.87 -13.32 8.19
N LEU A 110 -4.08 -13.48 7.66
CA LEU A 110 -5.00 -14.53 8.10
C LEU A 110 -4.57 -15.93 7.64
N LEU A 111 -4.03 -16.05 6.42
CA LEU A 111 -3.54 -17.34 5.93
C LEU A 111 -2.27 -17.78 6.67
N THR A 112 -1.33 -16.87 6.94
CA THR A 112 -0.14 -17.18 7.75
C THR A 112 -0.53 -17.68 9.13
N GLU A 113 -1.49 -17.01 9.79
CA GLU A 113 -1.96 -17.44 11.10
C GLU A 113 -2.60 -18.83 11.07
N ALA A 114 -3.52 -19.06 10.13
CA ALA A 114 -4.19 -20.35 9.99
C ALA A 114 -3.19 -21.48 9.67
N LEU A 115 -2.18 -21.21 8.84
CA LEU A 115 -1.14 -22.19 8.52
C LEU A 115 -0.22 -22.47 9.73
N LEU A 116 0.14 -21.45 10.53
CA LEU A 116 0.93 -21.63 11.74
C LEU A 116 0.17 -22.42 12.81
N GLU A 117 -1.13 -22.17 12.99
CA GLU A 117 -1.97 -22.97 13.88
C GLU A 117 -1.97 -24.45 13.47
N GLN A 118 -2.13 -24.72 12.17
CA GLN A 118 -2.05 -26.09 11.65
C GLN A 118 -0.65 -26.71 11.75
N ALA A 119 0.40 -25.91 11.56
CA ALA A 119 1.78 -26.34 11.76
C ALA A 119 2.03 -26.74 13.22
N GLU A 120 1.59 -25.93 14.17
CA GLU A 120 1.73 -26.19 15.61
C GLU A 120 1.07 -27.51 16.01
N HIS A 121 -0.13 -27.82 15.48
CA HIS A 121 -0.79 -29.10 15.71
C HIS A 121 0.03 -30.29 15.20
N LEU A 122 0.65 -30.17 14.02
CA LEU A 122 1.46 -31.24 13.44
C LEU A 122 2.79 -31.43 14.18
N LEU A 123 3.41 -30.33 14.62
CA LEU A 123 4.64 -30.37 15.43
C LEU A 123 4.36 -31.05 16.78
N LYS A 124 3.27 -30.70 17.46
CA LYS A 124 2.81 -31.37 18.70
C LYS A 124 2.49 -32.84 18.50
N ALA A 125 2.05 -33.22 17.30
CA ALA A 125 1.84 -34.62 16.92
C ALA A 125 3.15 -35.37 16.62
N GLY A 126 4.31 -34.72 16.73
CA GLY A 126 5.64 -35.31 16.56
C GLY A 126 6.20 -35.24 15.13
N LEU A 127 5.62 -34.42 14.24
CA LEU A 127 6.16 -34.25 12.90
C LEU A 127 7.45 -33.41 12.93
N PRO A 128 8.57 -33.86 12.33
CA PRO A 128 9.80 -33.07 12.29
C PRO A 128 9.63 -31.76 11.49
N ARG A 129 10.21 -30.67 11.99
CA ARG A 129 10.17 -29.33 11.36
C ARG A 129 10.63 -29.33 9.89
N SER A 130 11.71 -30.05 9.58
CA SER A 130 12.24 -30.17 8.21
C SER A 130 11.22 -30.79 7.26
N GLN A 131 10.57 -31.87 7.69
CA GLN A 131 9.55 -32.57 6.92
C GLN A 131 8.28 -31.73 6.76
N LEU A 132 7.84 -31.04 7.82
CA LEU A 132 6.71 -30.11 7.76
C LEU A 132 6.95 -28.99 6.75
N ARG A 133 8.14 -28.38 6.79
CA ARG A 133 8.56 -27.33 5.84
C ARG A 133 8.52 -27.84 4.40
N GLU A 134 9.09 -29.01 4.12
CA GLU A 134 9.05 -29.62 2.79
C GLU A 134 7.62 -29.91 2.32
N ALA A 135 6.78 -30.44 3.20
CA ALA A 135 5.41 -30.76 2.87
C ALA A 135 4.55 -29.51 2.61
N PHE A 136 4.72 -28.43 3.40
CA PHE A 136 4.05 -27.16 3.17
C PHE A 136 4.56 -26.46 1.91
N ALA A 137 5.86 -26.53 1.61
CA ALA A 137 6.40 -26.04 0.35
C ALA A 137 5.81 -26.79 -0.85
N ALA A 138 5.68 -28.12 -0.76
CA ALA A 138 5.07 -28.94 -1.80
C ALA A 138 3.57 -28.63 -1.97
N ALA A 139 2.83 -28.43 -0.87
CA ALA A 139 1.42 -28.03 -0.92
C ALA A 139 1.24 -26.65 -1.55
N THR A 140 2.15 -25.72 -1.26
CA THR A 140 2.18 -24.37 -1.84
C THR A 140 2.42 -24.43 -3.35
N ALA A 141 3.41 -25.21 -3.79
CA ALA A 141 3.69 -25.41 -5.21
C ALA A 141 2.49 -26.01 -5.95
N GLU A 142 1.79 -26.96 -5.34
CA GLU A 142 0.57 -27.54 -5.90
C GLU A 142 -0.54 -26.49 -6.03
N ALA A 143 -0.79 -25.70 -4.97
CA ALA A 143 -1.82 -24.68 -4.98
C ALA A 143 -1.56 -23.61 -6.04
N LEU A 144 -0.31 -23.14 -6.16
CA LEU A 144 0.09 -22.16 -7.17
C LEU A 144 0.02 -22.71 -8.59
N SER A 145 0.30 -24.01 -8.78
CA SER A 145 0.16 -24.69 -10.07
C SER A 145 -1.31 -24.88 -10.48
N ALA A 146 -2.18 -25.11 -9.49
CA ALA A 146 -3.62 -25.26 -9.72
C ALA A 146 -4.35 -23.93 -9.94
N LEU A 147 -3.87 -22.83 -9.34
CA LEU A 147 -4.53 -21.53 -9.37
C LEU A 147 -4.90 -21.03 -10.79
N PRO A 148 -4.03 -21.12 -11.83
CA PRO A 148 -4.40 -20.73 -13.19
C PRO A 148 -5.55 -21.52 -13.80
N SER A 149 -5.78 -22.77 -13.37
CA SER A 149 -6.90 -23.59 -13.85
C SER A 149 -8.26 -23.13 -13.30
N LEU A 150 -8.25 -22.30 -12.26
CA LEU A 150 -9.45 -21.70 -11.66
C LEU A 150 -9.82 -20.36 -12.32
N ALA A 151 -9.04 -19.87 -13.29
CA ALA A 151 -9.37 -18.65 -14.01
C ALA A 151 -10.63 -18.88 -14.87
N ILE A 152 -11.64 -18.02 -14.69
CA ILE A 152 -12.95 -18.16 -15.36
C ILE A 152 -13.10 -17.15 -16.48
N ARG A 153 -12.57 -15.94 -16.28
CA ARG A 153 -12.70 -14.84 -17.21
C ARG A 153 -11.37 -14.11 -17.30
N SER A 154 -11.11 -13.54 -18.47
CA SER A 154 -10.00 -12.61 -18.68
C SER A 154 -10.56 -11.28 -19.13
N LEU A 155 -9.98 -10.18 -18.65
CA LEU A 155 -10.29 -8.85 -19.16
C LEU A 155 -9.80 -8.73 -20.60
N GLY A 156 -10.72 -8.43 -21.52
CA GLY A 156 -10.39 -8.20 -22.92
C GLY A 156 -9.59 -6.90 -23.13
N PRO A 157 -8.74 -6.81 -24.16
CA PRO A 157 -7.94 -5.60 -24.42
C PRO A 157 -8.79 -4.38 -24.80
N LEU A 158 -9.99 -4.58 -25.35
CA LEU A 158 -10.92 -3.51 -25.72
C LEU A 158 -12.15 -3.43 -24.79
N GLU A 159 -12.12 -4.15 -23.66
CA GLU A 159 -13.23 -4.27 -22.74
C GLU A 159 -13.15 -3.25 -21.60
N ASP A 160 -14.29 -2.66 -21.24
CA ASP A 160 -14.41 -1.77 -20.07
C ASP A 160 -14.04 -2.52 -18.78
N PRO A 161 -13.02 -2.07 -18.02
CA PRO A 161 -12.57 -2.76 -16.81
C PRO A 161 -13.50 -2.57 -15.61
N SER A 162 -14.55 -1.74 -15.69
CA SER A 162 -15.43 -1.41 -14.56
C SER A 162 -15.93 -2.64 -13.78
N TRP A 163 -16.38 -3.68 -14.48
CA TRP A 163 -16.90 -4.89 -13.84
C TRP A 163 -15.81 -5.70 -13.12
N ALA A 164 -14.56 -5.65 -13.59
CA ALA A 164 -13.44 -6.38 -13.01
C ALA A 164 -12.88 -5.67 -11.77
N LEU A 165 -12.99 -4.34 -11.72
CA LEU A 165 -12.48 -3.52 -10.63
C LEU A 165 -13.49 -3.37 -9.47
N TYR A 166 -14.78 -3.59 -9.74
CA TYR A 166 -15.85 -3.33 -8.79
C TYR A 166 -15.67 -4.06 -7.45
N SER A 167 -15.42 -5.37 -7.48
CA SER A 167 -15.27 -6.19 -6.26
C SER A 167 -14.11 -5.70 -5.40
N MET A 168 -12.96 -5.42 -6.00
CA MET A 168 -11.76 -4.95 -5.29
C MET A 168 -11.98 -3.58 -4.64
N MET A 169 -12.56 -2.64 -5.39
CA MET A 169 -12.87 -1.32 -4.86
C MET A 169 -13.93 -1.38 -3.76
N ASN A 170 -14.91 -2.29 -3.85
CA ASN A 170 -16.00 -2.39 -2.88
C ASN A 170 -15.70 -3.27 -1.66
N THR A 171 -14.44 -3.68 -1.45
CA THR A 171 -14.01 -4.57 -0.35
C THR A 171 -14.30 -4.02 1.06
N HIS A 172 -14.58 -2.73 1.23
CA HIS A 172 -14.95 -2.14 2.51
C HIS A 172 -16.30 -1.40 2.47
N ALA A 173 -17.22 -1.84 1.61
CA ALA A 173 -18.58 -1.32 1.46
C ALA A 173 -18.61 0.21 1.29
N LEU A 174 -17.98 0.68 0.23
CA LEU A 174 -17.92 2.11 -0.05
C LEU A 174 -19.27 2.64 -0.52
N SER A 175 -19.65 3.80 0.01
CA SER A 175 -20.79 4.53 -0.53
C SER A 175 -20.51 4.90 -1.99
N HIS A 176 -21.46 4.60 -2.89
CA HIS A 176 -21.37 4.91 -4.32
C HIS A 176 -20.19 4.23 -5.04
N ALA A 177 -19.83 3.00 -4.63
CA ALA A 177 -18.79 2.21 -5.28
C ALA A 177 -18.97 2.13 -6.82
N ASP A 178 -20.20 1.94 -7.31
CA ASP A 178 -20.49 1.85 -8.75
C ASP A 178 -20.02 3.08 -9.53
N TYR A 179 -20.26 4.27 -8.99
CA TYR A 179 -19.90 5.53 -9.63
C TYR A 179 -18.38 5.71 -9.64
N LEU A 180 -17.74 5.49 -8.48
CA LEU A 180 -16.30 5.61 -8.33
C LEU A 180 -15.56 4.59 -9.20
N THR A 181 -16.04 3.35 -9.26
CA THR A 181 -15.45 2.30 -10.10
C THR A 181 -15.49 2.67 -11.58
N LYS A 182 -16.62 3.20 -12.08
CA LYS A 182 -16.71 3.67 -13.48
C LYS A 182 -15.75 4.83 -13.75
N LEU A 183 -15.60 5.74 -12.79
CA LEU A 183 -14.70 6.88 -12.91
C LEU A 183 -13.23 6.42 -12.99
N VAL A 184 -12.83 5.52 -12.09
CA VAL A 184 -11.47 4.92 -12.10
C VAL A 184 -11.24 4.10 -13.36
N ALA A 185 -12.20 3.27 -13.77
CA ALA A 185 -12.13 2.50 -15.01
C ALA A 185 -11.92 3.42 -16.22
N ASN A 186 -12.66 4.51 -16.32
CA ASN A 186 -12.49 5.50 -17.40
C ASN A 186 -11.11 6.17 -17.37
N ALA A 187 -10.61 6.52 -16.17
CA ALA A 187 -9.27 7.11 -16.02
C ALA A 187 -8.17 6.14 -16.46
N CYS A 188 -8.22 4.91 -15.96
CA CYS A 188 -7.31 3.82 -16.31
C CYS A 188 -7.35 3.48 -17.80
N TRP A 189 -8.56 3.45 -18.38
CA TRP A 189 -8.77 3.23 -19.81
C TRP A 189 -8.11 4.30 -20.67
N ALA A 190 -8.37 5.56 -20.36
CA ALA A 190 -7.88 6.70 -21.13
C ALA A 190 -6.37 6.92 -20.97
N SER A 191 -5.78 6.52 -19.84
CA SER A 191 -4.33 6.61 -19.59
C SER A 191 -3.54 5.38 -20.07
N ARG A 192 -4.17 4.42 -20.75
CA ARG A 192 -3.50 3.24 -21.31
C ARG A 192 -2.69 3.58 -22.56
N GLU A 193 -1.50 3.00 -22.67
CA GLU A 193 -0.63 3.11 -23.84
C GLU A 193 -1.13 2.28 -25.03
N LEU A 194 -0.66 2.64 -26.24
CA LEU A 194 -1.02 1.95 -27.48
C LEU A 194 -0.54 0.48 -27.51
N ASP A 195 0.52 0.17 -26.77
CA ASP A 195 1.05 -1.19 -26.61
C ASP A 195 0.30 -2.03 -25.57
N GLY A 196 -0.73 -1.46 -24.93
CA GLY A 196 -1.49 -2.10 -23.86
C GLY A 196 -0.86 -1.97 -22.47
N SER A 197 0.32 -1.36 -22.35
CA SER A 197 0.94 -1.10 -21.06
C SER A 197 0.20 0.02 -20.31
N PHE A 198 0.30 -0.03 -18.98
CA PHE A 198 -0.32 0.95 -18.10
C PHE A 198 0.70 1.42 -17.07
N ARG A 199 0.75 2.74 -16.87
CA ARG A 199 1.61 3.38 -15.88
C ARG A 199 0.72 4.02 -14.82
N ALA A 200 0.67 3.41 -13.64
CA ALA A 200 -0.20 3.84 -12.55
C ALA A 200 0.06 5.31 -12.14
N GLU A 201 1.30 5.78 -12.28
CA GLU A 201 1.71 7.14 -11.92
C GLU A 201 1.03 8.21 -12.77
N ARG A 202 0.44 7.86 -13.92
CA ARG A 202 -0.31 8.80 -14.76
C ARG A 202 -1.74 9.05 -14.27
N VAL A 203 -2.25 8.22 -13.37
CA VAL A 203 -3.56 8.42 -12.76
C VAL A 203 -3.35 8.97 -11.36
N GLY A 204 -3.53 10.28 -11.21
CA GLY A 204 -3.49 10.97 -9.93
C GLY A 204 -4.79 10.79 -9.15
N VAL A 205 -4.71 10.95 -7.82
CA VAL A 205 -5.88 11.02 -6.94
C VAL A 205 -5.79 12.29 -6.11
N CYS A 206 -6.89 13.05 -6.07
CA CYS A 206 -6.97 14.30 -5.31
C CYS A 206 -8.24 14.29 -4.45
N ALA A 207 -8.07 14.10 -3.14
CA ALA A 207 -9.18 14.20 -2.19
C ALA A 207 -9.42 15.65 -1.76
N LEU A 208 -10.63 16.15 -2.00
CA LEU A 208 -11.10 17.47 -1.58
C LEU A 208 -12.28 17.34 -0.62
N GLN A 209 -12.20 18.04 0.51
CA GLN A 209 -13.27 18.04 1.50
C GLN A 209 -14.47 18.87 1.02
N GLY A 210 -15.67 18.39 1.34
CA GLY A 210 -16.93 19.03 1.00
C GLY A 210 -17.62 18.37 -0.18
N GLY A 211 -18.93 18.61 -0.29
CA GLY A 211 -19.77 18.04 -1.34
C GLY A 211 -20.15 16.58 -1.12
N SER A 212 -20.81 16.03 -2.14
CA SER A 212 -21.19 14.62 -2.24
C SER A 212 -20.14 13.80 -3.02
N PRO A 213 -20.02 12.49 -2.79
CA PRO A 213 -19.17 11.61 -3.61
C PRO A 213 -19.52 11.62 -5.10
N GLU A 214 -20.76 11.95 -5.45
CA GLU A 214 -21.26 12.02 -6.84
C GLU A 214 -20.76 13.26 -7.59
N GLU A 215 -20.27 14.28 -6.86
CA GLU A 215 -19.56 15.44 -7.43
C GLU A 215 -18.09 15.13 -7.77
N SER A 216 -17.61 13.92 -7.46
CA SER A 216 -16.25 13.49 -7.83
C SER A 216 -16.13 13.49 -9.35
N CYS A 217 -14.99 13.92 -9.89
CA CYS A 217 -14.84 14.09 -11.34
C CYS A 217 -13.45 13.71 -11.83
N LEU A 218 -13.31 13.55 -13.13
CA LEU A 218 -12.04 13.32 -13.80
C LEU A 218 -11.53 14.64 -14.37
N LEU A 219 -10.32 15.04 -13.99
CA LEU A 219 -9.66 16.23 -14.53
C LEU A 219 -8.52 15.84 -15.49
N PRO A 220 -8.31 16.61 -16.57
CA PRO A 220 -7.15 16.43 -17.44
C PRO A 220 -5.88 16.84 -16.69
N GLY A 221 -4.82 16.06 -16.87
CA GLY A 221 -3.54 16.29 -16.23
C GLY A 221 -3.52 15.89 -14.75
N LEU A 222 -2.61 16.52 -14.01
CA LEU A 222 -2.37 16.22 -12.61
C LEU A 222 -3.01 17.29 -11.73
N ALA A 223 -3.92 16.89 -10.83
CA ALA A 223 -4.53 17.80 -9.88
C ALA A 223 -4.05 17.53 -8.45
N MET A 224 -3.84 18.59 -7.67
CA MET A 224 -3.46 18.49 -6.27
C MET A 224 -4.28 19.42 -5.37
N ALA A 225 -4.47 19.00 -4.12
CA ALA A 225 -4.99 19.86 -3.08
C ALA A 225 -3.85 20.74 -2.54
N GLY A 226 -3.91 22.04 -2.84
CA GLY A 226 -2.89 23.01 -2.44
C GLY A 226 -3.48 24.40 -2.30
N LYS A 227 -2.70 25.31 -1.72
CA LYS A 227 -3.08 26.72 -1.60
C LYS A 227 -2.31 27.51 -2.64
N LEU A 228 -3.02 28.24 -3.50
CA LEU A 228 -2.40 29.27 -4.32
C LEU A 228 -2.08 30.48 -3.45
N CYS A 229 -0.84 30.94 -3.55
CA CYS A 229 -0.33 32.08 -2.83
C CYS A 229 0.00 33.20 -3.81
N GLY A 230 -0.28 34.44 -3.43
CA GLY A 230 0.06 35.63 -4.21
C GLY A 230 -1.11 36.16 -5.04
N GLN A 231 -0.81 37.10 -5.91
CA GLN A 231 -1.79 37.71 -6.82
C GLN A 231 -1.91 36.94 -8.14
N ILE A 232 -0.82 36.31 -8.58
CA ILE A 232 -0.80 35.53 -9.82
C ILE A 232 -1.25 34.10 -9.52
N THR A 233 -2.37 33.70 -10.10
CA THR A 233 -3.03 32.42 -9.79
C THR A 233 -3.03 31.42 -10.95
N THR A 234 -2.63 31.86 -12.15
CA THR A 234 -2.73 31.04 -13.37
C THR A 234 -1.55 31.26 -14.31
N VAL A 235 -1.08 30.19 -14.94
CA VAL A 235 -0.19 30.21 -16.10
C VAL A 235 -0.89 29.45 -17.22
N LEU A 236 -1.25 30.11 -18.32
CA LEU A 236 -2.03 29.45 -19.38
C LEU A 236 -1.16 28.77 -20.44
N ASN A 237 0.07 29.26 -20.66
CA ASN A 237 0.96 28.74 -21.71
C ASN A 237 2.41 28.65 -21.20
N GLY A 238 3.04 27.48 -21.40
CA GLY A 238 4.47 27.27 -21.19
C GLY A 238 4.89 27.33 -19.72
N ALA A 239 4.22 26.58 -18.86
CA ALA A 239 4.55 26.48 -17.45
C ALA A 239 5.85 25.69 -17.20
N THR A 240 6.76 26.27 -16.44
CA THR A 240 8.05 25.76 -16.00
C THR A 240 8.06 25.66 -14.47
N VAL A 241 8.08 24.43 -13.98
CA VAL A 241 7.80 24.09 -12.59
C VAL A 241 9.08 23.79 -11.83
N ALA A 242 9.22 24.36 -10.64
CA ALA A 242 10.24 24.01 -9.67
C ALA A 242 9.60 23.52 -8.36
N LEU A 243 10.19 22.49 -7.75
CA LEU A 243 9.67 21.82 -6.56
C LEU A 243 10.61 22.05 -5.37
N PHE A 244 10.08 22.60 -4.28
CA PHE A 244 10.86 23.01 -3.11
C PHE A 244 10.37 22.29 -1.85
N ALA A 245 11.26 21.53 -1.22
CA ALA A 245 11.11 20.95 0.11
C ALA A 245 11.79 21.83 1.17
N CYS A 246 11.60 23.15 1.06
CA CYS A 246 12.11 24.15 1.97
C CYS A 246 11.11 25.31 2.07
N PRO A 247 11.20 26.16 3.10
CA PRO A 247 10.44 27.40 3.15
C PRO A 247 10.70 28.28 1.93
N PHE A 248 9.67 28.95 1.44
CA PHE A 248 9.77 29.97 0.40
C PHE A 248 10.04 31.33 1.04
N GLY A 249 11.28 31.51 1.47
CA GLY A 249 11.73 32.73 2.12
C GLY A 249 13.07 32.55 2.84
N PRO A 250 13.30 33.23 3.97
CA PRO A 250 14.57 33.13 4.69
C PRO A 250 14.82 31.68 5.13
N ALA A 251 16.05 31.20 4.90
CA ALA A 251 16.42 29.85 5.26
C ALA A 251 16.34 29.65 6.79
N SER A 252 15.55 28.68 7.23
CA SER A 252 15.55 28.19 8.61
C SER A 252 16.57 27.06 8.74
N PRO A 253 17.71 27.24 9.41
CA PRO A 253 18.68 26.16 9.59
C PRO A 253 18.08 25.04 10.44
N ASN A 254 18.31 23.78 10.06
CA ASN A 254 17.84 22.61 10.81
C ASN A 254 18.50 22.48 12.20
N ALA A 255 19.70 23.02 12.35
CA ALA A 255 20.38 23.15 13.63
C ALA A 255 20.13 24.53 14.23
N PRO A 256 19.97 24.66 15.57
CA PRO A 256 19.81 25.95 16.22
C PRO A 256 21.05 26.81 16.00
N ALA A 257 21.00 27.67 14.99
CA ALA A 257 22.04 28.63 14.68
C ALA A 257 21.60 30.01 15.18
N THR A 258 22.16 30.44 16.31
CA THR A 258 21.92 31.79 16.82
C THR A 258 22.94 32.75 16.21
N ALA A 259 22.49 33.66 15.36
CA ALA A 259 23.31 34.79 14.93
C ALA A 259 23.61 35.69 16.13
N ARG A 260 24.88 35.85 16.51
CA ARG A 260 25.31 36.81 17.53
C ARG A 260 25.44 38.19 16.90
N LEU A 261 24.55 39.10 17.28
CA LEU A 261 24.55 40.49 16.81
C LEU A 261 24.99 41.39 17.97
N SER A 262 26.10 42.11 17.80
CA SER A 262 26.72 42.91 18.86
C SER A 262 26.31 44.38 18.82
N SER A 263 25.77 44.88 17.70
CA SER A 263 25.36 46.27 17.54
C SER A 263 24.06 46.43 16.72
N PRO A 264 23.32 47.55 16.88
CA PRO A 264 22.16 47.87 16.04
C PRO A 264 22.49 47.96 14.54
N ALA A 265 23.72 48.39 14.21
CA ALA A 265 24.20 48.47 12.83
C ALA A 265 24.38 47.07 12.21
N ASP A 266 24.84 46.09 12.99
CA ASP A 266 25.01 44.72 12.52
C ASP A 266 23.65 44.05 12.25
N LEU A 267 22.65 44.36 13.07
CA LEU A 267 21.27 43.91 12.87
C LEU A 267 20.68 44.48 11.57
N ALA A 268 20.90 45.76 11.28
CA ALA A 268 20.47 46.37 10.02
C ALA A 268 21.18 45.75 8.80
N LYS A 269 22.49 45.50 8.89
CA LYS A 269 23.26 44.82 7.84
C LYS A 269 22.76 43.39 7.61
N PHE A 270 22.50 42.64 8.67
CA PHE A 270 22.00 41.27 8.58
C PHE A 270 20.63 41.21 7.89
N ARG A 271 19.70 42.10 8.27
CA ARG A 271 18.38 42.22 7.62
C ARG A 271 18.52 42.52 6.14
N LYS A 272 19.30 43.54 5.79
CA LYS A 272 19.53 43.94 4.39
C LYS A 272 20.20 42.83 3.58
N GLY A 273 21.15 42.10 4.17
CA GLY A 273 21.81 40.96 3.55
C GLY A 273 20.85 39.82 3.24
N ASN A 274 19.95 39.48 4.18
CA ASN A 274 18.93 38.45 3.95
C ASN A 274 17.93 38.87 2.86
N GLU A 275 17.47 40.13 2.87
CA GLU A 275 16.58 40.65 1.83
C GLU A 275 17.24 40.58 0.44
N GLN A 276 18.51 40.99 0.33
CA GLN A 276 19.28 40.90 -0.92
C GLN A 276 19.52 39.45 -1.36
N LEU A 277 19.74 38.52 -0.43
CA LEU A 277 19.92 37.11 -0.74
C LEU A 277 18.64 36.51 -1.34
N ILE A 278 17.49 36.77 -0.72
CA ILE A 278 16.19 36.30 -1.20
C ILE A 278 15.87 36.90 -2.57
N GLU A 279 16.08 38.21 -2.74
CA GLU A 279 15.89 38.88 -4.04
C GLU A 279 16.80 38.27 -5.12
N LYS A 280 18.05 37.96 -4.79
CA LYS A 280 18.98 37.25 -5.69
C LYS A 280 18.48 35.84 -6.02
N GLN A 281 17.95 35.10 -5.05
CA GLN A 281 17.45 33.74 -5.28
C GLN A 281 16.22 33.74 -6.19
N VAL A 282 15.21 34.59 -5.89
CA VAL A 282 14.00 34.70 -6.71
C VAL A 282 14.34 35.20 -8.12
N SER A 283 15.22 36.19 -8.25
CA SER A 283 15.67 36.66 -9.57
C SER A 283 16.44 35.59 -10.36
N GLN A 284 17.20 34.71 -9.70
CA GLN A 284 17.84 33.56 -10.35
C GLN A 284 16.81 32.54 -10.86
N LEU A 285 15.73 32.30 -10.11
CA LEU A 285 14.63 31.44 -10.57
C LEU A 285 13.96 32.03 -11.81
N ALA A 286 13.64 33.33 -11.77
CA ALA A 286 13.06 34.05 -12.89
C ALA A 286 13.99 34.10 -14.13
N ALA A 287 15.31 34.26 -13.93
CA ALA A 287 16.29 34.26 -15.00
C ALA A 287 16.40 32.90 -15.72
N MET A 288 16.15 31.80 -15.00
CA MET A 288 16.03 30.45 -15.57
C MET A 288 14.65 30.19 -16.20
N GLY A 289 13.77 31.21 -16.20
CA GLY A 289 12.46 31.15 -16.81
C GLY A 289 11.46 30.31 -16.03
N ILE A 290 11.65 30.11 -14.72
CA ILE A 290 10.71 29.38 -13.86
C ILE A 290 9.51 30.29 -13.57
N ASN A 291 8.30 29.83 -13.86
CA ASN A 291 7.06 30.59 -13.63
C ASN A 291 6.10 29.91 -12.64
N VAL A 292 6.39 28.68 -12.20
CA VAL A 292 5.62 27.99 -11.16
C VAL A 292 6.57 27.42 -10.10
N ALA A 293 6.33 27.76 -8.84
CA ALA A 293 7.05 27.24 -7.68
C ALA A 293 6.08 26.48 -6.77
N VAL A 294 6.27 25.17 -6.63
CA VAL A 294 5.52 24.34 -5.68
C VAL A 294 6.37 24.13 -4.44
N VAL A 295 5.83 24.48 -3.28
CA VAL A 295 6.56 24.60 -2.02
C VAL A 295 5.88 23.74 -0.96
N TRP A 296 6.65 22.86 -0.31
CA TRP A 296 6.27 22.24 0.94
C TRP A 296 7.06 22.90 2.08
N GLY A 297 6.44 23.90 2.71
CA GLY A 297 7.03 24.72 3.75
C GLY A 297 6.27 26.02 3.97
N ASP A 298 6.79 26.85 4.88
CA ASP A 298 6.25 28.19 5.13
C ASP A 298 6.58 29.13 3.97
N ILE A 299 5.65 30.04 3.67
CA ILE A 299 5.79 31.03 2.60
C ILE A 299 5.88 32.40 3.24
N ASP A 300 6.98 33.10 3.01
CA ASP A 300 7.19 34.46 3.48
C ASP A 300 6.51 35.48 2.56
N GLU A 301 5.77 36.42 3.15
CA GLU A 301 4.94 37.40 2.42
C GLU A 301 5.78 38.37 1.58
N LYS A 302 6.98 38.77 2.06
CA LYS A 302 7.88 39.64 1.29
C LYS A 302 8.42 38.91 0.07
N THR A 303 8.81 37.65 0.26
CA THR A 303 9.31 36.77 -0.80
C THR A 303 8.23 36.50 -1.84
N LEU A 304 6.99 36.28 -1.40
CA LEU A 304 5.82 36.14 -2.26
C LEU A 304 5.57 37.40 -3.10
N THR A 305 5.68 38.59 -2.50
CA THR A 305 5.55 39.87 -3.23
C THR A 305 6.63 40.02 -4.30
N LEU A 306 7.84 39.51 -4.07
CA LEU A 306 8.88 39.48 -5.10
C LEU A 306 8.54 38.49 -6.22
N ALA A 307 8.06 37.30 -5.89
CA ALA A 307 7.61 36.31 -6.88
C ALA A 307 6.49 36.85 -7.78
N ASP A 308 5.52 37.57 -7.20
CA ASP A 308 4.45 38.24 -7.94
C ASP A 308 4.99 39.28 -8.94
N LYS A 309 6.03 40.06 -8.58
CA LYS A 309 6.68 41.02 -9.50
C LYS A 309 7.30 40.32 -10.71
N TYR A 310 7.85 39.12 -10.51
CA TYR A 310 8.41 38.29 -11.58
C TYR A 310 7.36 37.43 -12.30
N ARG A 311 6.06 37.58 -11.97
CA ARG A 311 4.94 36.81 -12.52
C ARG A 311 5.07 35.30 -12.30
N MET A 312 5.56 34.91 -11.12
CA MET A 312 5.67 33.51 -10.71
C MET A 312 4.46 33.10 -9.87
N VAL A 313 3.84 31.97 -10.19
CA VAL A 313 2.80 31.35 -9.35
C VAL A 313 3.47 30.55 -8.24
N VAL A 314 3.07 30.81 -6.99
CA VAL A 314 3.55 30.07 -5.82
C VAL A 314 2.42 29.19 -5.28
N ILE A 315 2.68 27.90 -5.18
CA ILE A 315 1.72 26.88 -4.72
C ILE A 315 2.25 26.27 -3.42
N GLN A 316 1.47 26.34 -2.35
CA GLN A 316 1.76 25.62 -1.12
C GLN A 316 1.15 24.21 -1.18
N ALA A 317 1.99 23.20 -1.14
CA ALA A 317 1.58 21.80 -1.07
C ALA A 317 1.11 21.44 0.35
N ARG A 318 0.00 20.68 0.46
CA ARG A 318 -0.50 20.22 1.77
C ARG A 318 0.35 19.11 2.37
N SER A 319 0.98 18.28 1.54
CA SER A 319 1.77 17.14 2.00
C SER A 319 3.09 16.97 1.23
N ARG A 320 4.08 16.38 1.90
CA ARG A 320 5.34 15.99 1.27
C ARG A 320 5.14 14.90 0.20
N ALA A 321 4.19 14.00 0.41
CA ALA A 321 3.88 12.91 -0.54
C ALA A 321 3.44 13.46 -1.90
N GLN A 322 2.57 14.48 -1.93
CA GLN A 322 2.19 15.17 -3.16
C GLN A 322 3.40 15.75 -3.90
N LEU A 323 4.35 16.35 -3.17
CA LEU A 323 5.54 16.93 -3.77
C LEU A 323 6.47 15.85 -4.39
N ILE A 324 6.62 14.71 -3.71
CA ILE A 324 7.37 13.55 -4.23
C ILE A 324 6.70 13.02 -5.50
N TYR A 325 5.39 12.84 -5.48
CA TYR A 325 4.63 12.38 -6.64
C TYR A 325 4.77 13.33 -7.84
N LEU A 326 4.68 14.65 -7.60
CA LEU A 326 4.96 15.66 -8.65
C LEU A 326 6.38 15.55 -9.19
N SER A 327 7.37 15.29 -8.34
CA SER A 327 8.77 15.12 -8.74
C SER A 327 8.97 13.93 -9.67
N GLU A 328 8.30 12.82 -9.40
CA GLU A 328 8.31 11.61 -10.23
C GLU A 328 7.64 11.85 -11.59
N VAL A 329 6.44 12.43 -11.60
CA VAL A 329 5.68 12.71 -12.82
C VAL A 329 6.38 13.75 -13.71
N PHE A 330 6.87 14.84 -13.13
CA PHE A 330 7.61 15.87 -13.88
C PHE A 330 9.06 15.47 -14.19
N GLY A 331 9.60 14.43 -13.55
CA GLY A 331 11.02 14.06 -13.61
C GLY A 331 11.94 15.21 -13.19
N THR A 332 11.53 15.98 -12.18
CA THR A 332 12.16 17.22 -11.68
C THR A 332 12.66 17.02 -10.25
N PRO A 333 13.90 17.39 -9.92
CA PRO A 333 14.44 17.15 -8.58
C PRO A 333 13.74 18.00 -7.51
N LEU A 334 13.55 17.41 -6.32
CA LEU A 334 13.14 18.14 -5.12
C LEU A 334 14.32 18.94 -4.58
N LEU A 335 14.13 20.24 -4.43
CA LEU A 335 15.18 21.14 -3.96
C LEU A 335 15.00 21.47 -2.47
N THR A 336 16.09 21.41 -1.72
CA THR A 336 16.11 21.77 -0.28
C THR A 336 16.47 23.24 -0.05
N GLY A 337 16.54 24.04 -1.11
CA GLY A 337 16.80 25.48 -1.06
C GLY A 337 16.25 26.17 -2.29
N LEU A 338 16.05 27.49 -2.20
CA LEU A 338 15.57 28.35 -3.29
C LEU A 338 16.66 28.57 -4.34
N LEU A 339 16.92 27.52 -5.10
CA LEU A 339 17.88 27.49 -6.20
C LEU A 339 17.15 27.03 -7.47
N PRO A 340 17.63 27.40 -8.66
CA PRO A 340 17.05 26.87 -9.89
C PRO A 340 17.36 25.37 -10.03
N PRO A 341 16.37 24.53 -10.40
CA PRO A 341 16.60 23.11 -10.66
C PRO A 341 17.44 22.94 -11.93
N GLN A 342 18.30 21.93 -11.95
CA GLN A 342 19.07 21.56 -13.15
C GLN A 342 18.15 21.16 -14.31
N LYS A 343 17.04 20.49 -13.98
CA LYS A 343 16.00 20.07 -14.92
C LYS A 343 14.64 20.52 -14.39
N PRO A 344 14.13 21.69 -14.81
CA PRO A 344 12.80 22.15 -14.43
C PRO A 344 11.71 21.31 -15.07
N GLY A 345 10.59 21.15 -14.36
CA GLY A 345 9.39 20.50 -14.86
C GLY A 345 8.74 21.37 -15.92
N ARG A 346 8.01 20.76 -16.86
CA ARG A 346 7.29 21.48 -17.91
C ARG A 346 5.86 20.97 -18.02
N CYS A 347 4.91 21.89 -18.07
CA CYS A 347 3.50 21.66 -18.40
C CYS A 347 2.98 22.80 -19.28
N GLN A 348 1.82 22.62 -19.90
CA GLN A 348 1.22 23.63 -20.77
C GLN A 348 0.58 24.73 -19.94
N SER A 349 -0.29 24.34 -19.01
CA SER A 349 -1.05 25.28 -18.18
C SER A 349 -1.10 24.82 -16.71
N VAL A 350 -1.20 25.80 -15.81
CA VAL A 350 -1.42 25.63 -14.38
C VAL A 350 -2.53 26.58 -13.96
N TYR A 351 -3.62 26.04 -13.44
CA TYR A 351 -4.79 26.81 -13.04
C TYR A 351 -5.51 26.17 -11.86
N ARG A 352 -6.36 26.96 -11.20
CA ARG A 352 -7.27 26.45 -10.17
C ARG A 352 -8.59 26.03 -10.82
N GLN A 353 -8.96 24.77 -10.64
CA GLN A 353 -10.31 24.31 -10.93
C GLN A 353 -11.13 24.41 -9.63
N GLU A 354 -12.18 25.23 -9.66
CA GLU A 354 -13.13 25.34 -8.55
C GLU A 354 -14.07 24.14 -8.56
N LEU A 355 -14.17 23.45 -7.42
CA LEU A 355 -14.99 22.26 -7.21
C LEU A 355 -15.70 22.41 -5.86
N GLY A 356 -16.65 23.36 -5.80
CA GLY A 356 -17.31 23.75 -4.55
C GLY A 356 -16.52 24.83 -3.79
N GLU A 357 -16.41 24.70 -2.47
CA GLU A 357 -15.70 25.68 -1.61
C GLU A 357 -14.17 25.55 -1.68
N ASP A 358 -13.68 24.32 -1.87
CA ASP A 358 -12.27 24.02 -2.11
C ASP A 358 -12.02 23.92 -3.63
N GLY A 359 -10.76 24.12 -4.05
CA GLY A 359 -10.36 23.94 -5.45
C GLY A 359 -9.13 23.06 -5.59
N ALA A 360 -9.04 22.36 -6.72
CA ALA A 360 -7.85 21.63 -7.09
C ALA A 360 -6.95 22.54 -7.94
N ILE A 361 -5.63 22.43 -7.77
CA ILE A 361 -4.67 23.06 -8.66
C ILE A 361 -4.29 22.02 -9.71
N VAL A 362 -4.56 22.33 -10.97
CA VAL A 362 -4.40 21.43 -12.12
C VAL A 362 -3.15 21.82 -12.88
N PHE A 363 -2.33 20.82 -13.19
CA PHE A 363 -1.19 20.90 -14.11
C PHE A 363 -1.55 20.11 -15.37
N GLU A 364 -1.75 20.80 -16.48
CA GLU A 364 -2.19 20.21 -17.73
C GLU A 364 -1.04 20.16 -18.74
N TRP A 365 -0.95 19.08 -19.51
CA TRP A 365 0.04 18.91 -20.59
C TRP A 365 -0.63 18.97 -21.95
N GLU A 366 0.10 19.52 -22.91
CA GLU A 366 -0.24 19.39 -24.33
C GLU A 366 0.13 17.97 -24.77
N CYS A 367 -0.75 17.01 -24.52
CA CYS A 367 -0.47 15.61 -24.81
C CYS A 367 -0.67 15.29 -26.30
N THR A 368 0.42 14.96 -26.99
CA THR A 368 0.37 14.23 -28.28
C THR A 368 0.30 12.71 -28.09
N GLY A 369 0.52 12.22 -26.86
CA GLY A 369 0.43 10.80 -26.46
C GLY A 369 -0.64 10.56 -25.39
N THR A 370 -0.47 9.55 -24.55
CA THR A 370 -1.44 9.21 -23.50
C THR A 370 -1.58 10.33 -22.45
N PRO A 371 -2.81 10.73 -22.08
CA PRO A 371 -3.03 11.74 -21.07
C PRO A 371 -2.70 11.24 -19.67
N ALA A 372 -2.10 12.10 -18.85
CA ALA A 372 -2.21 11.99 -17.40
C ALA A 372 -3.59 12.50 -16.99
N LEU A 373 -4.22 11.85 -16.01
CA LEU A 373 -5.57 12.17 -15.55
C LEU A 373 -5.61 12.14 -14.03
N THR A 374 -6.48 12.93 -13.43
CA THR A 374 -6.66 12.92 -11.97
C THR A 374 -8.10 12.65 -11.60
N VAL A 375 -8.29 11.62 -10.77
CA VAL A 375 -9.54 11.33 -10.10
C VAL A 375 -9.67 12.28 -8.91
N VAL A 376 -10.53 13.29 -9.02
CA VAL A 376 -10.84 14.18 -7.91
C VAL A 376 -11.99 13.60 -7.11
N LEU A 377 -11.73 13.31 -5.84
CA LEU A 377 -12.69 12.75 -4.90
C LEU A 377 -13.27 13.85 -4.02
N ARG A 378 -14.60 13.87 -3.96
CA ARG A 378 -15.40 14.78 -3.13
C ARG A 378 -16.09 14.00 -2.03
N GLY A 379 -16.31 14.62 -0.88
CA GLY A 379 -16.93 13.92 0.24
C GLY A 379 -17.09 14.78 1.48
N ALA A 380 -18.18 14.53 2.20
CA ALA A 380 -18.56 15.31 3.37
C ALA A 380 -17.56 15.20 4.53
N THR A 381 -16.95 14.03 4.74
CA THR A 381 -16.04 13.76 5.85
C THR A 381 -14.67 13.32 5.36
N ILE A 382 -13.61 13.74 6.07
CA ILE A 382 -12.23 13.35 5.78
C ILE A 382 -12.06 11.82 5.90
N GLN A 383 -12.77 11.18 6.84
CA GLN A 383 -12.72 9.73 7.02
C GLN A 383 -13.30 8.97 5.82
N GLY A 384 -14.47 9.40 5.31
CA GLY A 384 -15.07 8.81 4.11
C GLY A 384 -14.18 9.01 2.88
N LEU A 385 -13.59 10.20 2.74
CA LEU A 385 -12.65 10.52 1.66
C LEU A 385 -11.41 9.63 1.67
N ARG A 386 -10.79 9.40 2.83
CA ARG A 386 -9.64 8.51 2.95
C ARG A 386 -9.98 7.07 2.54
N GLY A 387 -11.18 6.61 2.89
CA GLY A 387 -11.67 5.29 2.47
C GLY A 387 -11.84 5.19 0.96
N ALA A 388 -12.47 6.20 0.35
CA ALA A 388 -12.64 6.29 -1.10
C ALA A 388 -11.29 6.41 -1.84
N GLU A 389 -10.38 7.24 -1.33
CA GLU A 389 -9.03 7.43 -1.87
C GLU A 389 -8.25 6.11 -1.91
N GLN A 390 -8.24 5.37 -0.79
CA GLN A 390 -7.56 4.07 -0.73
C GLN A 390 -8.15 3.07 -1.73
N ALA A 391 -9.47 3.06 -1.89
CA ALA A 391 -10.12 2.17 -2.84
C ALA A 391 -9.89 2.53 -4.29
N VAL A 392 -9.80 3.82 -4.61
CA VAL A 392 -9.36 4.29 -5.93
C VAL A 392 -7.95 3.79 -6.21
N TYR A 393 -7.02 3.90 -5.26
CA TYR A 393 -5.68 3.35 -5.42
C TYR A 393 -5.70 1.83 -5.65
N HIS A 394 -6.49 1.07 -4.87
CA HIS A 394 -6.66 -0.37 -5.12
C HIS A 394 -7.20 -0.66 -6.53
N GLY A 395 -8.14 0.15 -7.03
CA GLY A 395 -8.65 0.03 -8.40
C GLY A 395 -7.58 0.28 -9.47
N ILE A 396 -6.72 1.29 -9.26
CA ILE A 396 -5.59 1.61 -10.15
C ILE A 396 -4.57 0.46 -10.14
N ASP A 397 -4.20 -0.05 -8.96
CA ASP A 397 -3.25 -1.15 -8.80
C ASP A 397 -3.79 -2.47 -9.38
N ALA A 398 -5.09 -2.73 -9.21
CA ALA A 398 -5.77 -3.88 -9.80
C ALA A 398 -5.78 -3.80 -11.33
N TYR A 399 -6.04 -2.62 -11.91
CA TYR A 399 -5.95 -2.44 -13.36
C TYR A 399 -4.52 -2.62 -13.88
N PHE A 400 -3.53 -2.10 -13.16
CA PHE A 400 -2.11 -2.32 -13.48
C PHE A 400 -1.75 -3.80 -13.53
N GLN A 401 -2.25 -4.60 -12.58
CA GLN A 401 -2.07 -6.05 -12.62
C GLN A 401 -2.81 -6.71 -13.77
N LEU A 402 -4.03 -6.28 -14.08
CA LEU A 402 -4.82 -6.83 -15.19
C LEU A 402 -4.17 -6.55 -16.55
N CYS A 403 -3.42 -5.46 -16.68
CA CYS A 403 -2.59 -5.20 -17.86
C CYS A 403 -1.41 -6.19 -18.00
N GLN A 404 -0.92 -6.77 -16.90
CA GLN A 404 0.16 -7.77 -16.92
C GLN A 404 -0.38 -9.20 -17.09
N ASP A 405 -1.43 -9.52 -16.34
CA ASP A 405 -2.15 -10.79 -16.42
C ASP A 405 -3.66 -10.53 -16.34
N PRO A 406 -4.40 -10.64 -17.46
CA PRO A 406 -5.81 -10.27 -17.50
C PRO A 406 -6.72 -11.29 -16.81
N ARG A 407 -6.19 -12.42 -16.32
CA ARG A 407 -6.98 -13.52 -15.77
C ARG A 407 -7.54 -13.20 -14.39
N LEU A 408 -8.84 -13.43 -14.26
CA LEU A 408 -9.62 -13.27 -13.03
C LEU A 408 -10.11 -14.63 -12.53
N ILE A 409 -10.07 -14.79 -11.21
CA ILE A 409 -10.45 -16.00 -10.48
C ILE A 409 -11.65 -15.70 -9.59
N PRO A 410 -12.44 -16.71 -9.18
CA PRO A 410 -13.64 -16.50 -8.39
C PRO A 410 -13.28 -16.05 -6.97
N GLY A 411 -13.79 -14.88 -6.55
CA GLY A 411 -13.49 -14.30 -5.25
C GLY A 411 -14.35 -14.86 -4.10
N ALA A 412 -14.51 -14.08 -3.04
CA ALA A 412 -15.41 -14.38 -1.90
C ALA A 412 -15.20 -15.76 -1.24
N GLY A 413 -13.96 -16.24 -1.18
CA GLY A 413 -13.64 -17.54 -0.56
C GLY A 413 -13.83 -18.75 -1.47
N ALA A 414 -14.30 -18.56 -2.71
CA ALA A 414 -14.55 -19.65 -3.64
C ALA A 414 -13.24 -20.30 -4.11
N THR A 415 -12.24 -19.50 -4.48
CA THR A 415 -10.90 -19.99 -4.84
C THR A 415 -10.28 -20.79 -3.69
N GLU A 416 -10.37 -20.29 -2.47
CA GLU A 416 -9.81 -20.92 -1.27
C GLU A 416 -10.47 -22.28 -1.01
N MET A 417 -11.79 -22.38 -1.18
CA MET A 417 -12.52 -23.65 -1.05
C MET A 417 -12.15 -24.65 -2.16
N ALA A 418 -11.97 -24.18 -3.39
CA ALA A 418 -11.57 -25.02 -4.52
C ALA A 418 -10.17 -25.61 -4.30
N LEU A 419 -9.20 -24.76 -3.91
CA LEU A 419 -7.85 -25.19 -3.57
C LEU A 419 -7.84 -26.12 -2.35
N ALA A 420 -8.65 -25.83 -1.32
CA ALA A 420 -8.78 -26.71 -0.15
C ALA A 420 -9.28 -28.11 -0.55
N LYS A 421 -10.22 -28.20 -1.51
CA LYS A 421 -10.65 -29.49 -2.05
C LYS A 421 -9.52 -30.20 -2.80
N MET A 422 -8.87 -29.53 -3.74
CA MET A 422 -7.78 -30.12 -4.54
C MET A 422 -6.65 -30.65 -3.66
N LEU A 423 -6.24 -29.87 -2.66
CA LEU A 423 -5.22 -30.29 -1.69
C LEU A 423 -5.72 -31.42 -0.77
N SER A 424 -6.99 -31.43 -0.37
CA SER A 424 -7.56 -32.53 0.41
C SER A 424 -7.60 -33.84 -0.37
N ASP A 425 -8.02 -33.77 -1.63
CA ASP A 425 -8.13 -34.93 -2.53
C ASP A 425 -6.73 -35.51 -2.84
N LYS A 426 -5.70 -34.65 -2.95
CA LYS A 426 -4.30 -35.07 -3.08
C LYS A 426 -3.75 -35.63 -1.77
N GLY A 427 -3.95 -34.94 -0.66
CA GLY A 427 -3.48 -35.35 0.67
C GLY A 427 -4.03 -36.71 1.10
N SER A 428 -5.28 -37.02 0.75
CA SER A 428 -5.91 -38.31 1.05
C SER A 428 -5.31 -39.50 0.27
N LYS A 429 -4.61 -39.23 -0.84
CA LYS A 429 -3.93 -40.25 -1.66
C LYS A 429 -2.46 -40.44 -1.28
N LEU A 430 -1.88 -39.47 -0.57
CA LEU A 430 -0.50 -39.53 -0.13
C LEU A 430 -0.40 -40.36 1.16
N GLU A 431 0.52 -41.31 1.19
CA GLU A 431 0.83 -42.05 2.40
C GLU A 431 1.77 -41.25 3.31
N GLY A 432 1.66 -41.52 4.61
CA GLY A 432 2.56 -40.95 5.61
C GLY A 432 2.29 -39.48 5.96
N PRO A 433 3.27 -38.81 6.59
CA PRO A 433 3.08 -37.47 7.17
C PRO A 433 2.82 -36.37 6.14
N ASN A 434 3.24 -36.56 4.89
CA ASN A 434 2.99 -35.59 3.82
C ASN A 434 1.48 -35.45 3.54
N GLY A 435 0.71 -36.55 3.61
CA GLY A 435 -0.75 -36.49 3.46
C GLY A 435 -1.42 -35.64 4.55
N LEU A 436 -0.96 -35.77 5.80
CA LEU A 436 -1.46 -34.97 6.93
C LEU A 436 -1.18 -33.47 6.75
N ALA A 437 0.01 -33.12 6.28
CA ALA A 437 0.38 -31.73 6.01
C ALA A 437 -0.50 -31.09 4.92
N PHE A 438 -0.80 -31.82 3.83
CA PHE A 438 -1.71 -31.34 2.78
C PHE A 438 -3.14 -31.13 3.29
N LEU A 439 -3.64 -32.04 4.13
CA LEU A 439 -4.95 -31.91 4.76
C LEU A 439 -5.00 -30.73 5.75
N ALA A 440 -3.91 -30.49 6.48
CA ALA A 440 -3.78 -29.36 7.38
C ALA A 440 -3.75 -28.03 6.61
N PHE A 441 -2.99 -27.96 5.51
CA PHE A 441 -2.99 -26.80 4.61
C PHE A 441 -4.39 -26.53 4.05
N ALA A 442 -5.11 -27.57 3.63
CA ALA A 442 -6.50 -27.44 3.17
C ALA A 442 -7.44 -26.92 4.26
N ARG A 443 -7.24 -27.28 5.54
CA ARG A 443 -8.01 -26.71 6.66
C ARG A 443 -7.69 -25.24 6.88
N ALA A 444 -6.42 -24.84 6.77
CA ALA A 444 -6.03 -23.44 6.87
C ALA A 444 -6.72 -22.58 5.80
N LEU A 445 -6.83 -23.07 4.57
CA LEU A 445 -7.56 -22.36 3.50
C LEU A 445 -9.04 -22.15 3.79
N ARG A 446 -9.69 -23.12 4.45
CA ARG A 446 -11.11 -23.01 4.84
C ARG A 446 -11.36 -21.95 5.92
N SER A 447 -10.33 -21.48 6.61
CA SER A 447 -10.46 -20.43 7.63
C SER A 447 -10.86 -19.06 7.05
N LEU A 448 -10.49 -18.79 5.79
CA LEU A 448 -10.75 -17.53 5.11
C LEU A 448 -12.24 -17.34 4.75
N PRO A 449 -12.91 -18.26 4.03
CA PRO A 449 -14.36 -18.19 3.83
C PRO A 449 -15.14 -18.27 5.15
N LYS A 450 -14.64 -19.01 6.14
CA LYS A 450 -15.19 -18.99 7.50
C LYS A 450 -15.19 -17.58 8.10
N THR A 451 -14.06 -16.87 8.01
CA THR A 451 -13.94 -15.48 8.47
C THR A 451 -14.90 -14.54 7.74
N LEU A 452 -15.06 -14.71 6.41
CA LEU A 452 -16.04 -13.91 5.65
C LEU A 452 -17.47 -14.14 6.16
N ALA A 453 -17.85 -15.40 6.41
CA ALA A 453 -19.17 -15.73 6.93
C ALA A 453 -19.39 -15.16 8.34
N GLU A 454 -18.37 -15.22 9.20
CA GLU A 454 -18.39 -14.61 10.55
C GLU A 454 -18.59 -13.09 10.48
N ASN A 455 -17.85 -12.40 9.61
CA ASN A 455 -17.95 -10.95 9.47
C ASN A 455 -19.27 -10.51 8.83
N ALA A 456 -19.86 -11.32 7.95
CA ALA A 456 -21.21 -11.12 7.42
C ALA A 456 -22.33 -11.41 8.44
N GLY A 457 -22.01 -11.96 9.62
CA GLY A 457 -23.00 -12.30 10.64
C GLY A 457 -23.82 -13.55 10.31
N LEU A 458 -23.32 -14.40 9.41
CA LEU A 458 -23.99 -15.62 8.97
C LEU A 458 -23.75 -16.79 9.93
N VAL A 459 -24.62 -17.79 9.86
CA VAL A 459 -24.42 -19.06 10.57
C VAL A 459 -23.30 -19.85 9.86
N VAL A 460 -22.09 -19.73 10.39
CA VAL A 460 -20.85 -20.27 9.81
C VAL A 460 -20.95 -21.76 9.47
N SER A 461 -21.51 -22.58 10.37
CA SER A 461 -21.64 -24.02 10.17
C SER A 461 -22.42 -24.34 8.90
N ASP A 462 -23.52 -23.61 8.67
CA ASP A 462 -24.44 -23.85 7.57
C ASP A 462 -23.84 -23.40 6.24
N VAL A 463 -23.21 -22.22 6.23
CA VAL A 463 -22.51 -21.69 5.06
C VAL A 463 -21.37 -22.64 4.67
N MET A 464 -20.50 -23.00 5.61
CA MET A 464 -19.35 -23.87 5.34
C MET A 464 -19.76 -25.28 4.91
N ALA A 465 -20.85 -25.84 5.47
CA ALA A 465 -21.39 -27.12 5.05
C ALA A 465 -21.93 -27.07 3.62
N LYS A 466 -22.72 -26.05 3.28
CA LYS A 466 -23.26 -25.85 1.92
C LYS A 466 -22.14 -25.64 0.89
N MET A 467 -21.17 -24.76 1.18
CA MET A 467 -20.03 -24.53 0.31
C MET A 467 -19.23 -25.82 0.10
N SER A 468 -18.95 -26.57 1.17
CA SER A 468 -18.22 -27.83 1.07
C SER A 468 -18.94 -28.84 0.17
N GLY A 469 -20.27 -28.97 0.31
CA GLY A 469 -21.07 -29.86 -0.54
C GLY A 469 -21.00 -29.47 -2.02
N VAL A 470 -21.15 -28.18 -2.33
CA VAL A 470 -21.14 -27.72 -3.73
C VAL A 470 -19.74 -27.82 -4.35
N HIS A 471 -18.69 -27.45 -3.62
CA HIS A 471 -17.31 -27.60 -4.09
C HIS A 471 -16.93 -29.07 -4.27
N GLN A 472 -17.42 -29.99 -3.44
CA GLN A 472 -17.23 -31.43 -3.63
C GLN A 472 -17.78 -31.92 -4.98
N THR A 473 -18.90 -31.36 -5.44
CA THR A 473 -19.49 -31.68 -6.76
C THR A 473 -18.75 -31.03 -7.95
N GLY A 474 -17.71 -30.22 -7.70
CA GLY A 474 -16.89 -29.60 -8.73
C GLY A 474 -17.34 -28.21 -9.17
N ASN A 475 -18.32 -27.60 -8.50
CA ASN A 475 -18.72 -26.23 -8.78
C ASN A 475 -17.92 -25.25 -7.91
N PHE A 476 -16.88 -24.66 -8.51
CA PHE A 476 -15.95 -23.74 -7.84
C PHE A 476 -16.37 -22.27 -7.89
N LEU A 477 -17.58 -21.97 -8.40
CA LEU A 477 -18.11 -20.60 -8.49
C LEU A 477 -18.86 -20.17 -7.23
N ILE A 478 -18.98 -21.03 -6.24
CA ILE A 478 -19.76 -20.72 -5.03
C ILE A 478 -18.88 -20.09 -3.96
N GLY A 479 -19.21 -18.84 -3.60
CA GLY A 479 -18.55 -18.03 -2.58
C GLY A 479 -19.48 -17.62 -1.44
N VAL A 480 -18.96 -16.86 -0.49
CA VAL A 480 -19.70 -16.25 0.62
C VAL A 480 -20.25 -14.88 0.21
N GLY A 481 -21.56 -14.69 0.30
CA GLY A 481 -22.23 -13.40 0.10
C GLY A 481 -22.79 -12.82 1.40
N ALA A 482 -23.53 -11.73 1.30
CA ALA A 482 -24.10 -11.02 2.44
C ALA A 482 -25.18 -11.85 3.18
N GLU A 483 -25.99 -12.61 2.45
CA GLU A 483 -27.15 -13.35 2.98
C GLU A 483 -26.97 -14.88 2.94
N GLY A 484 -25.80 -15.39 2.57
CA GLY A 484 -25.55 -16.81 2.42
C GLY A 484 -24.49 -17.14 1.37
N ILE A 485 -24.65 -18.24 0.66
CA ILE A 485 -23.78 -18.61 -0.45
C ILE A 485 -24.26 -17.98 -1.76
N ILE A 486 -23.32 -17.54 -2.60
CA ILE A 486 -23.62 -16.89 -3.89
C ILE A 486 -22.83 -17.53 -5.02
N ASN A 487 -23.34 -17.40 -6.26
CA ASN A 487 -22.52 -17.66 -7.44
C ASN A 487 -21.75 -16.39 -7.80
N VAL A 488 -20.45 -16.39 -7.54
CA VAL A 488 -19.59 -15.22 -7.71
C VAL A 488 -19.49 -14.77 -9.17
N GLY A 489 -19.69 -15.69 -10.12
CA GLY A 489 -19.70 -15.34 -11.53
C GLY A 489 -20.93 -14.54 -11.95
N HIS A 490 -22.08 -14.79 -11.31
CA HIS A 490 -23.32 -14.03 -11.54
C HIS A 490 -23.28 -12.68 -10.81
N GLU A 491 -22.76 -12.66 -9.58
CA GLU A 491 -22.64 -11.45 -8.76
C GLU A 491 -21.44 -10.56 -9.15
N GLY A 492 -20.57 -11.04 -10.05
CA GLY A 492 -19.41 -10.26 -10.52
C GLY A 492 -18.32 -10.08 -9.47
N VAL A 493 -18.12 -11.05 -8.57
CA VAL A 493 -17.11 -10.98 -7.50
C VAL A 493 -15.83 -11.69 -7.92
N TRP A 494 -14.82 -10.89 -8.28
CA TRP A 494 -13.58 -11.38 -8.87
C TRP A 494 -12.35 -10.95 -8.07
N ASP A 495 -11.33 -11.82 -8.05
CA ASP A 495 -9.98 -11.48 -7.61
C ASP A 495 -9.01 -11.59 -8.80
N THR A 496 -7.93 -10.81 -8.80
CA THR A 496 -6.85 -10.94 -9.81
C THR A 496 -6.03 -12.18 -9.48
N LEU A 497 -5.70 -12.95 -10.51
CA LEU A 497 -4.84 -14.13 -10.34
C LEU A 497 -3.49 -13.72 -9.76
N MET A 498 -2.92 -12.61 -10.26
CA MET A 498 -1.61 -12.12 -9.85
C MET A 498 -1.55 -11.75 -8.36
N ALA A 499 -2.47 -10.93 -7.85
CA ALA A 499 -2.51 -10.58 -6.42
C ALA A 499 -2.66 -11.83 -5.55
N LYS A 500 -3.59 -12.72 -5.92
CA LYS A 500 -3.82 -13.95 -5.16
C LYS A 500 -2.58 -14.84 -5.13
N ALA A 501 -1.94 -15.07 -6.28
CA ALA A 501 -0.72 -15.89 -6.37
C ALA A 501 0.42 -15.30 -5.52
N GLN A 502 0.61 -13.98 -5.55
CA GLN A 502 1.64 -13.31 -4.75
C GLN A 502 1.33 -13.37 -3.25
N ALA A 503 0.07 -13.15 -2.87
CA ALA A 503 -0.36 -13.24 -1.48
C ALA A 503 -0.17 -14.66 -0.91
N PHE A 504 -0.45 -15.70 -1.71
CA PHE A 504 -0.15 -17.09 -1.35
C PHE A 504 1.34 -17.29 -1.07
N ARG A 505 2.21 -16.85 -1.99
CA ARG A 505 3.67 -16.97 -1.82
C ARG A 505 4.12 -16.27 -0.54
N ALA A 506 3.76 -15.00 -0.38
CA ALA A 506 4.14 -14.20 0.78
C ALA A 506 3.69 -14.85 2.11
N ALA A 507 2.44 -15.32 2.18
CA ALA A 507 1.93 -15.97 3.39
C ALA A 507 2.71 -17.25 3.72
N THR A 508 2.96 -18.08 2.71
CA THR A 508 3.65 -19.37 2.89
C THR A 508 5.13 -19.22 3.19
N GLU A 509 5.82 -18.26 2.56
CA GLU A 509 7.23 -17.95 2.85
C GLU A 509 7.41 -17.58 4.33
N VAL A 510 6.52 -16.73 4.86
CA VAL A 510 6.55 -16.37 6.29
C VAL A 510 6.40 -17.61 7.18
N VAL A 511 5.46 -18.50 6.85
CA VAL A 511 5.24 -19.75 7.62
C VAL A 511 6.45 -20.66 7.55
N LEU A 512 7.03 -20.86 6.36
CA LEU A 512 8.17 -21.76 6.16
C LEU A 512 9.40 -21.30 6.94
N GLU A 513 9.63 -19.99 6.99
CA GLU A 513 10.70 -19.40 7.81
C GLU A 513 10.40 -19.58 9.30
N LEU A 514 9.22 -19.16 9.77
CA LEU A 514 8.87 -19.22 11.20
C LEU A 514 8.85 -20.65 11.78
N VAL A 515 8.47 -21.65 10.98
CA VAL A 515 8.51 -23.07 11.40
C VAL A 515 9.94 -23.59 11.58
N THR A 516 10.92 -22.96 10.92
CA THR A 516 12.34 -23.33 11.06
C THR A 516 13.09 -22.55 12.13
N VAL A 517 12.51 -21.48 12.66
CA VAL A 517 13.14 -20.70 13.73
C VAL A 517 13.17 -21.55 15.01
N ASP A 518 14.38 -21.81 15.47
CA ASP A 518 14.62 -22.61 16.66
C ASP A 518 14.50 -21.79 17.95
N GLU A 519 15.17 -20.63 17.97
CA GLU A 519 15.21 -19.72 19.10
C GLU A 519 15.15 -18.25 18.62
N ILE A 520 14.46 -17.40 19.38
CA ILE A 520 14.48 -15.95 19.18
C ILE A 520 15.35 -15.31 20.28
N VAL A 521 16.60 -15.00 19.93
CA VAL A 521 17.54 -14.33 20.84
C VAL A 521 17.45 -12.80 20.69
N MET A 522 16.93 -12.13 21.71
CA MET A 522 16.86 -10.66 21.73
C MET A 522 18.22 -10.07 22.16
N ALA A 523 19.00 -9.58 21.19
CA ALA A 523 20.21 -8.83 21.48
C ALA A 523 19.86 -7.47 22.12
N LYS A 524 20.61 -7.06 23.16
CA LYS A 524 20.42 -5.74 23.79
C LYS A 524 20.59 -4.64 22.73
N LYS A 525 19.64 -3.69 22.68
CA LYS A 525 19.82 -2.45 21.92
C LYS A 525 21.10 -1.76 22.43
N SER A 526 22.10 -1.60 21.56
CA SER A 526 23.23 -0.72 21.83
C SER A 526 22.67 0.67 22.08
N GLY A 527 22.81 1.14 23.32
CA GLY A 527 22.29 2.43 23.79
C GLY A 527 22.96 3.62 23.13
#